data_AF-C4LBD3-F1
#
_entry.id   AF-C4LBD3-F1
#
_cell.length_a   1.000
_cell.length_b   1.000
_cell.length_c   1.000
_cell.angle_alpha   90.00
_cell.angle_beta   90.00
_cell.angle_gamma   90.00
#
_symmetry.space_group_name_H-M   'P 1'
#
loop_
_entity.id
_entity.type
_entity.pdbx_description
1 polymer ?
#
loop_
_entity_poly.entity_id
_entity_poly.type
_entity_poly.pdbx_seq_one_letter_code
_entity_poly.pdbx_strand_id
1 'polypeptide(L)'
;MPVRYGSLPFKEQILFFRQKLNMPAEHWDDLWRDAHNRAFMVAGATKTDLLGDLRGAVDKAISEGKSLNWFKTEFKNIVAKHGWEHTGPASWRSEVIFETNLRQSYNAGREEQIEKIKHKRPFALYRHGDSEHPRELHLKWNNMVLPVDDPWWETHSPANGYGCKCKKFLLSEDDVKRRGLEVGTAPDDGTYDWVDKKTGEVHEIPKGIDPGFDYRPATPKQLTAQVEKLEAAKLPLAERLPGRMVDSALSTSKGVTAQGLSDLLSQLPAVQKEPIAKFLVAHKPKTLFIKQTEMGNTAAGAKIAEAVGDYLGKDATEARYCYYHRKASTSNGFTSKSWDHVVVKVKASDKLKEVDIQKVQLAASEVVRDAKNNSGPRSWSPRGTSGEQLNRHWSISANVEEKAGESARRLSTWLHEIGHQIHFYAGSPDISAMGLVSRYGATNKLESFAEWFSAWALARDEVALFNPKLVERIEAIIADAIKSQEKV
;
A
#
# COMPACT_ATOMS: atom_id res chain seq x y z
N MET A 1 -5.82 -42.11 -12.11
CA MET A 1 -5.08 -40.98 -11.48
C MET A 1 -4.81 -39.93 -12.56
N PRO A 2 -5.13 -38.65 -12.38
CA PRO A 2 -4.77 -37.66 -13.38
C PRO A 2 -3.24 -37.45 -13.37
N VAL A 3 -2.64 -37.61 -14.56
CA VAL A 3 -1.21 -37.37 -14.82
C VAL A 3 -0.91 -35.89 -14.55
N ARG A 4 -0.02 -35.62 -13.58
CA ARG A 4 0.54 -34.28 -13.37
C ARG A 4 1.65 -34.04 -14.40
N TYR A 5 1.35 -33.24 -15.42
CA TYR A 5 2.38 -32.71 -16.32
C TYR A 5 3.05 -31.52 -15.61
N GLY A 6 4.19 -31.76 -14.96
CA GLY A 6 5.01 -30.68 -14.43
C GLY A 6 5.73 -29.98 -15.58
N SER A 7 5.40 -28.72 -15.87
CA SER A 7 6.30 -27.89 -16.66
C SER A 7 7.57 -27.70 -15.84
N LEU A 8 8.71 -28.20 -16.33
CA LEU A 8 10.00 -27.92 -15.70
C LEU A 8 10.20 -26.39 -15.62
N PRO A 9 10.63 -25.85 -14.46
CA PRO A 9 10.85 -24.42 -14.32
C PRO A 9 11.86 -23.91 -15.36
N PHE A 10 11.52 -22.83 -16.06
CA PHE A 10 12.43 -22.21 -17.03
C PHE A 10 13.51 -21.42 -16.29
N LYS A 11 14.67 -22.05 -16.08
CA LYS A 11 15.73 -21.56 -15.20
C LYS A 11 16.25 -20.18 -15.61
N GLU A 12 16.49 -19.96 -16.89
CA GLU A 12 17.02 -18.69 -17.41
C GLU A 12 16.03 -17.54 -17.15
N GLN A 13 14.73 -17.77 -17.34
CA GLN A 13 13.69 -16.79 -16.99
C GLN A 13 13.68 -16.49 -15.48
N ILE A 14 13.75 -17.52 -14.63
CA ILE A 14 13.73 -17.36 -13.17
C ILE A 14 14.96 -16.56 -12.71
N LEU A 15 16.14 -16.90 -13.21
CA LEU A 15 17.38 -16.19 -12.88
C LEU A 15 17.32 -14.73 -13.33
N PHE A 16 16.84 -14.48 -14.55
CA PHE A 16 16.65 -13.13 -15.07
C PHE A 16 15.64 -12.31 -14.25
N PHE A 17 14.56 -12.92 -13.78
CA PHE A 17 13.57 -12.21 -12.98
C PHE A 17 14.09 -11.94 -11.56
N ARG A 18 14.75 -12.91 -10.93
CA ARG A 18 15.22 -12.81 -9.53
C ARG A 18 16.34 -11.82 -9.32
N GLN A 19 17.15 -11.54 -10.34
CA GLN A 19 18.19 -10.51 -10.27
C GLN A 19 17.64 -9.07 -10.30
N LYS A 20 16.33 -8.87 -10.53
CA LYS A 20 15.75 -7.53 -10.61
C LYS A 20 15.62 -6.89 -9.22
N LEU A 21 16.03 -5.63 -9.13
CA LEU A 21 15.89 -4.77 -7.95
C LEU A 21 14.52 -4.07 -7.95
N ASN A 22 13.93 -3.89 -6.78
CA ASN A 22 12.68 -3.14 -6.66
C ASN A 22 12.95 -1.64 -6.85
N MET A 23 12.39 -1.06 -7.91
CA MET A 23 12.50 0.37 -8.18
C MET A 23 11.15 1.05 -8.02
N PRO A 24 10.96 1.88 -6.98
CA PRO A 24 9.83 2.80 -6.88
C PRO A 24 9.68 3.67 -8.12
N ALA A 25 8.48 3.70 -8.69
CA ALA A 25 8.13 4.50 -9.85
C ALA A 25 6.69 5.01 -9.73
N GLU A 26 6.45 6.26 -10.11
CA GLU A 26 5.12 6.86 -10.17
C GLU A 26 4.47 6.60 -11.52
N HIS A 27 5.27 6.68 -12.58
CA HIS A 27 4.85 6.48 -13.96
C HIS A 27 5.59 5.28 -14.59
N TRP A 28 5.13 4.87 -15.77
CA TRP A 28 5.71 3.70 -16.45
C TRP A 28 7.03 4.03 -17.16
N ASP A 29 7.23 5.30 -17.51
CA ASP A 29 8.38 5.89 -18.19
C ASP A 29 9.46 6.41 -17.21
N ASP A 30 9.22 6.33 -15.89
CA ASP A 30 10.25 6.63 -14.87
C ASP A 30 11.44 5.65 -14.93
N LEU A 31 11.25 4.50 -15.59
CA LEU A 31 12.29 3.56 -15.94
C LEU A 31 12.23 3.31 -17.44
N TRP A 32 13.33 3.52 -18.14
CA TRP A 32 13.35 3.48 -19.60
C TRP A 32 14.07 2.25 -20.14
N ARG A 33 13.50 1.62 -21.18
CA ARG A 33 14.13 0.59 -22.02
C ARG A 33 14.87 -0.50 -21.23
N ASP A 34 16.17 -0.65 -21.48
CA ASP A 34 17.04 -1.69 -20.95
C ASP A 34 17.22 -1.61 -19.43
N ALA A 35 16.87 -0.49 -18.79
CA ALA A 35 16.82 -0.41 -17.34
C ALA A 35 15.80 -1.41 -16.75
N HIS A 36 14.74 -1.76 -17.50
CA HIS A 36 13.82 -2.86 -17.13
C HIS A 36 14.51 -4.23 -17.04
N ASN A 37 15.69 -4.44 -17.62
CA ASN A 37 16.42 -5.70 -17.46
C ASN A 37 16.88 -5.94 -16.02
N ARG A 38 17.06 -4.86 -15.23
CA ARG A 38 17.60 -4.91 -13.86
C ARG A 38 16.64 -4.42 -12.81
N ALA A 39 15.57 -3.75 -13.21
CA ALA A 39 14.62 -3.18 -12.27
C ALA A 39 13.22 -3.76 -12.46
N PHE A 40 12.61 -4.11 -11.33
CA PHE A 40 11.20 -4.40 -11.19
C PHE A 40 10.52 -3.14 -10.69
N MET A 41 9.60 -2.61 -11.49
CA MET A 41 8.77 -1.48 -11.12
C MET A 41 7.32 -1.77 -11.50
N VAL A 42 6.41 -1.15 -10.77
CA VAL A 42 5.00 -1.09 -11.12
C VAL A 42 4.59 0.37 -10.98
N ALA A 43 4.06 0.97 -12.05
CA ALA A 43 3.71 2.39 -12.05
C ALA A 43 2.78 2.68 -10.86
N GLY A 44 2.97 3.80 -10.18
CA GLY A 44 2.23 4.20 -8.99
C GLY A 44 2.46 3.35 -7.74
N ALA A 45 3.27 2.28 -7.80
CA ALA A 45 3.67 1.50 -6.64
C ALA A 45 5.02 2.01 -6.14
N THR A 46 5.00 3.09 -5.36
CA THR A 46 6.21 3.74 -4.86
C THR A 46 6.73 3.12 -3.56
N LYS A 47 5.95 2.27 -2.90
CA LYS A 47 6.33 1.62 -1.63
C LYS A 47 7.13 0.35 -1.88
N THR A 48 8.27 0.21 -1.21
CA THR A 48 9.17 -0.93 -1.40
C THR A 48 8.57 -2.26 -0.96
N ASP A 49 7.82 -2.29 0.15
CA ASP A 49 7.17 -3.52 0.62
C ASP A 49 6.05 -3.98 -0.31
N LEU A 50 5.31 -3.02 -0.88
CA LEU A 50 4.32 -3.27 -1.93
C LEU A 50 4.99 -3.85 -3.18
N LEU A 51 6.07 -3.23 -3.65
CA LEU A 51 6.84 -3.73 -4.79
C LEU A 51 7.46 -5.11 -4.48
N GLY A 52 7.93 -5.33 -3.26
CA GLY A 52 8.46 -6.61 -2.79
C GLY A 52 7.42 -7.71 -2.85
N ASP A 53 6.23 -7.47 -2.33
CA ASP A 53 5.13 -8.42 -2.38
C ASP A 53 4.65 -8.67 -3.82
N LEU A 54 4.51 -7.62 -4.64
CA LEU A 54 4.16 -7.75 -6.06
C LEU A 54 5.22 -8.55 -6.83
N ARG A 55 6.51 -8.25 -6.65
CA ARG A 55 7.61 -8.99 -7.26
C ARG A 55 7.62 -10.44 -6.79
N GLY A 56 7.40 -10.68 -5.50
CA GLY A 56 7.30 -12.02 -4.92
C GLY A 56 6.14 -12.82 -5.50
N ALA A 57 4.97 -12.20 -5.72
CA ALA A 57 3.84 -12.83 -6.37
C ALA A 57 4.15 -13.20 -7.83
N VAL A 58 4.83 -12.32 -8.58
CA VAL A 58 5.29 -12.62 -9.94
C VAL A 58 6.36 -13.72 -9.95
N ASP A 59 7.32 -13.72 -9.01
CA ASP A 59 8.33 -14.79 -8.89
C ASP A 59 7.66 -16.15 -8.66
N LYS A 60 6.66 -16.23 -7.78
CA LYS A 60 5.87 -17.45 -7.56
C LYS A 60 5.11 -17.85 -8.82
N ALA A 61 4.54 -16.90 -9.56
CA ALA A 61 3.89 -17.20 -10.82
C ALA A 61 4.83 -17.84 -11.84
N ILE A 62 6.06 -17.32 -11.96
CA ILE A 62 7.08 -17.85 -12.87
C ILE A 62 7.63 -19.20 -12.37
N SER A 63 8.02 -19.28 -11.10
CA SER A 63 8.74 -20.44 -10.56
C SER A 63 7.85 -21.63 -10.23
N GLU A 64 6.57 -21.39 -9.87
CA GLU A 64 5.60 -22.43 -9.52
C GLU A 64 4.50 -22.63 -10.58
N GLY A 65 4.52 -21.85 -11.67
CA GLY A 65 3.53 -21.95 -12.74
C GLY A 65 2.12 -21.52 -12.33
N LYS A 66 1.98 -20.46 -11.51
CA LYS A 66 0.66 -19.97 -11.10
C LYS A 66 -0.08 -19.29 -12.24
N SER A 67 -1.41 -19.38 -12.22
CA SER A 67 -2.27 -18.78 -13.23
C SER A 67 -2.50 -17.27 -13.01
N LEU A 68 -2.98 -16.59 -14.06
CA LEU A 68 -3.42 -15.19 -13.96
C LEU A 68 -4.52 -15.00 -12.91
N ASN A 69 -5.45 -15.96 -12.78
CA ASN A 69 -6.52 -15.89 -11.77
C ASN A 69 -5.96 -15.95 -10.34
N TRP A 70 -4.95 -16.78 -10.10
CA TRP A 70 -4.25 -16.80 -8.81
C TRP A 70 -3.58 -15.44 -8.55
N PHE A 71 -2.88 -14.88 -9.55
CA PHE A 71 -2.24 -13.59 -9.40
C PHE A 71 -3.24 -12.44 -9.18
N LYS A 72 -4.41 -12.48 -9.83
CA LYS A 72 -5.51 -11.53 -9.62
C LYS A 72 -5.99 -11.54 -8.15
N THR A 73 -6.04 -12.71 -7.52
CA THR A 73 -6.36 -12.85 -6.09
C THR A 73 -5.23 -12.29 -5.22
N GLU A 74 -3.98 -12.71 -5.45
CA GLU A 74 -2.84 -12.21 -4.68
C GLU A 74 -2.67 -10.70 -4.82
N PHE A 75 -2.87 -10.14 -6.01
CA PHE A 75 -2.82 -8.71 -6.26
C PHE A 75 -3.82 -7.96 -5.37
N LYS A 76 -5.06 -8.44 -5.26
CA LYS A 76 -6.07 -7.83 -4.37
C LYS A 76 -5.64 -7.91 -2.91
N ASN A 77 -5.11 -9.05 -2.48
CA ASN A 77 -4.61 -9.25 -1.12
C ASN A 77 -3.46 -8.28 -0.81
N ILE A 78 -2.51 -8.13 -1.73
CA ILE A 78 -1.36 -7.23 -1.62
C ILE A 78 -1.83 -5.76 -1.62
N VAL A 79 -2.72 -5.38 -2.52
CA VAL A 79 -3.32 -4.03 -2.57
C VAL A 79 -4.00 -3.69 -1.26
N ALA A 80 -4.82 -4.60 -0.72
CA ALA A 80 -5.52 -4.42 0.54
C ALA A 80 -4.54 -4.31 1.71
N LYS A 81 -3.55 -5.21 1.78
CA LYS A 81 -2.48 -5.22 2.79
C LYS A 81 -1.74 -3.90 2.84
N HIS A 82 -1.39 -3.33 1.68
CA HIS A 82 -0.62 -2.09 1.59
C HIS A 82 -1.49 -0.83 1.56
N GLY A 83 -2.81 -0.96 1.46
CA GLY A 83 -3.73 0.15 1.24
C GLY A 83 -3.34 0.98 0.01
N TRP A 84 -3.02 0.31 -1.09
CA TRP A 84 -2.55 0.96 -2.31
C TRP A 84 -3.73 1.38 -3.20
N GLU A 85 -3.92 2.68 -3.37
CA GLU A 85 -4.88 3.20 -4.34
C GLU A 85 -4.24 3.24 -5.73
N HIS A 86 -4.65 2.31 -6.58
CA HIS A 86 -4.11 2.21 -7.94
C HIS A 86 -5.10 2.75 -8.98
N THR A 87 -4.57 3.13 -10.15
CA THR A 87 -5.38 3.58 -11.28
C THR A 87 -5.89 2.41 -12.12
N GLY A 88 -7.08 2.59 -12.71
CA GLY A 88 -7.74 1.60 -13.55
C GLY A 88 -8.36 0.41 -12.80
N PRO A 89 -9.18 -0.42 -13.48
CA PRO A 89 -9.76 -1.62 -12.87
C PRO A 89 -8.69 -2.59 -12.37
N ALA A 90 -8.85 -3.14 -11.17
CA ALA A 90 -7.89 -4.08 -10.58
C ALA A 90 -7.65 -5.31 -11.45
N SER A 91 -8.70 -5.80 -12.13
CA SER A 91 -8.61 -6.93 -13.06
C SER A 91 -7.67 -6.66 -14.24
N TRP A 92 -7.82 -5.50 -14.87
CA TRP A 92 -6.97 -5.07 -15.98
C TRP A 92 -5.54 -4.80 -15.51
N ARG A 93 -5.38 -4.09 -14.38
CA ARG A 93 -4.06 -3.71 -13.87
C ARG A 93 -3.20 -4.91 -13.48
N SER A 94 -3.78 -5.85 -12.74
CA SER A 94 -3.10 -7.09 -12.36
C SER A 94 -2.71 -7.92 -13.59
N GLU A 95 -3.54 -7.93 -14.63
CA GLU A 95 -3.25 -8.61 -15.89
C GLU A 95 -2.08 -7.97 -16.64
N VAL A 96 -2.05 -6.65 -16.76
CA VAL A 96 -0.92 -5.93 -17.37
C VAL A 96 0.39 -6.21 -16.62
N ILE A 97 0.38 -6.13 -15.28
CA ILE A 97 1.57 -6.41 -14.45
C ILE A 97 2.05 -7.85 -14.66
N PHE A 98 1.12 -8.80 -14.61
CA PHE A 98 1.40 -10.22 -14.77
C PHE A 98 1.98 -10.52 -16.15
N GLU A 99 1.23 -10.20 -17.21
CA GLU A 99 1.62 -10.54 -18.57
C GLU A 99 2.93 -9.88 -18.99
N THR A 100 3.09 -8.60 -18.69
CA THR A 100 4.29 -7.84 -19.09
C THR A 100 5.54 -8.45 -18.44
N ASN A 101 5.50 -8.71 -17.13
CA ASN A 101 6.65 -9.28 -16.43
C ASN A 101 6.93 -10.73 -16.84
N LEU A 102 5.90 -11.56 -17.02
CA LEU A 102 6.08 -12.95 -17.45
C LEU A 102 6.67 -13.03 -18.86
N ARG A 103 6.15 -12.24 -19.81
CA ARG A 103 6.64 -12.27 -21.20
C ARG A 103 8.04 -11.71 -21.32
N GLN A 104 8.32 -10.57 -20.69
CA GLN A 104 9.65 -9.96 -20.75
C GLN A 104 10.72 -10.85 -20.12
N SER A 105 10.43 -11.43 -18.95
CA SER A 105 11.38 -12.37 -18.31
C SER A 105 11.55 -13.66 -19.11
N TYR A 106 10.48 -14.19 -19.71
CA TYR A 106 10.56 -15.36 -20.59
C TYR A 106 11.44 -15.06 -21.80
N ASN A 107 11.23 -13.93 -22.46
CA ASN A 107 11.99 -13.55 -23.65
C ASN A 107 13.46 -13.30 -23.33
N ALA A 108 13.78 -12.68 -22.21
CA ALA A 108 15.17 -12.54 -21.76
C ALA A 108 15.85 -13.91 -21.52
N GLY A 109 15.14 -14.86 -20.91
CA GLY A 109 15.64 -16.23 -20.77
C GLY A 109 15.83 -16.91 -22.12
N ARG A 110 14.95 -16.64 -23.10
CA ARG A 110 15.07 -17.16 -24.46
C ARG A 110 16.26 -16.55 -25.20
N GLU A 111 16.52 -15.26 -25.02
CA GLU A 111 17.70 -14.59 -25.58
C GLU A 111 19.01 -15.19 -25.04
N GLU A 112 19.06 -15.52 -23.74
CA GLU A 112 20.20 -16.25 -23.18
C GLU A 112 20.38 -17.64 -23.82
N GLN A 113 19.29 -18.37 -24.06
CA GLN A 113 19.34 -19.65 -24.76
C GLN A 113 19.76 -19.50 -26.22
N ILE A 114 19.28 -18.45 -26.90
CA ILE A 114 19.64 -18.12 -28.28
C ILE A 114 21.15 -17.92 -28.39
N GLU A 115 21.72 -17.10 -27.52
CA GLU A 115 23.15 -16.80 -27.53
C GLU A 115 24.00 -18.08 -27.39
N LYS A 116 23.57 -19.02 -26.53
CA LYS A 116 24.27 -20.30 -26.34
C LYS A 116 24.23 -21.22 -27.57
N ILE A 117 23.22 -21.12 -28.43
CA ILE A 117 22.99 -22.08 -29.53
C ILE A 117 23.02 -21.49 -30.93
N LYS A 118 23.20 -20.17 -31.07
CA LYS A 118 23.17 -19.48 -32.38
C LYS A 118 24.16 -20.06 -33.40
N HIS A 119 25.29 -20.60 -32.93
CA HIS A 119 26.26 -21.32 -33.77
C HIS A 119 25.69 -22.57 -34.48
N LYS A 120 24.63 -23.19 -33.96
CA LYS A 120 23.91 -24.32 -34.60
C LYS A 120 22.61 -23.90 -35.27
N ARG A 121 22.07 -22.74 -34.91
CA ARG A 121 20.78 -22.22 -35.36
C ARG A 121 20.92 -20.73 -35.67
N PRO A 122 21.59 -20.39 -36.78
CA PRO A 122 22.03 -19.02 -37.06
C PRO A 122 20.92 -18.10 -37.56
N PHE A 123 19.69 -18.59 -37.71
CA PHE A 123 18.54 -17.78 -38.14
C PHE A 123 17.46 -17.68 -37.07
N ALA A 124 16.77 -16.55 -37.03
CA ALA A 124 15.61 -16.29 -36.20
C ALA A 124 14.38 -15.96 -37.07
N LEU A 125 13.25 -16.54 -36.70
CA LEU A 125 11.93 -16.35 -37.29
C LEU A 125 11.09 -15.46 -36.37
N TYR A 126 10.63 -14.32 -36.90
CA TYR A 126 9.59 -13.53 -36.24
C TYR A 126 8.23 -14.16 -36.48
N ARG A 127 7.51 -14.47 -35.41
CA ARG A 127 6.19 -15.11 -35.49
C ARG A 127 5.16 -14.29 -34.74
N HIS A 128 4.13 -13.85 -35.44
CA HIS A 128 3.00 -13.18 -34.84
C HIS A 128 2.19 -14.14 -33.95
N GLY A 129 1.63 -13.61 -32.86
CA GLY A 129 0.80 -14.35 -31.92
C GLY A 129 -0.68 -14.39 -32.31
N ASP A 130 -1.54 -14.71 -31.34
CA ASP A 130 -3.00 -14.73 -31.43
C ASP A 130 -3.61 -13.46 -30.82
N SER A 131 -3.07 -12.29 -31.16
CA SER A 131 -3.62 -11.01 -30.68
C SER A 131 -4.94 -10.70 -31.40
N GLU A 132 -6.00 -10.39 -30.65
CA GLU A 132 -7.32 -10.02 -31.21
C GLU A 132 -7.26 -8.74 -32.05
N HIS A 133 -6.42 -7.79 -31.64
CA HIS A 133 -6.13 -6.55 -32.37
C HIS A 133 -4.63 -6.50 -32.72
N PRO A 134 -4.21 -7.15 -33.81
CA PRO A 134 -2.80 -7.21 -34.19
C PRO A 134 -2.31 -5.86 -34.74
N ARG A 135 -1.07 -5.48 -34.41
CA ARG A 135 -0.39 -4.33 -35.03
C ARG A 135 -0.05 -4.67 -36.48
N GLU A 136 -0.36 -3.79 -37.43
CA GLU A 136 -0.19 -4.06 -38.87
C GLU A 136 1.25 -4.45 -39.25
N LEU A 137 2.25 -3.73 -38.72
CA LEU A 137 3.66 -4.05 -38.96
C LEU A 137 4.04 -5.45 -38.45
N HIS A 138 3.47 -5.90 -37.32
CA HIS A 138 3.76 -7.24 -36.79
C HIS A 138 3.18 -8.34 -37.67
N LEU A 139 2.11 -8.06 -38.42
CA LEU A 139 1.59 -8.98 -39.45
C LEU A 139 2.53 -9.03 -40.66
N LYS A 140 3.11 -7.89 -41.07
CA LYS A 140 4.10 -7.83 -42.15
C LYS A 140 5.39 -8.56 -41.79
N TRP A 141 5.83 -8.49 -40.53
CA TRP A 141 7.00 -9.22 -40.04
C TRP A 141 6.72 -10.71 -39.79
N ASN A 142 5.46 -11.16 -39.86
CA ASN A 142 5.13 -12.56 -39.59
C ASN A 142 5.77 -13.48 -40.65
N ASN A 143 6.46 -14.52 -40.19
CA ASN A 143 7.29 -15.41 -41.01
C ASN A 143 8.57 -14.82 -41.58
N MET A 144 8.95 -13.59 -41.20
CA MET A 144 10.24 -13.03 -41.58
C MET A 144 11.37 -13.82 -40.90
N VAL A 145 12.36 -14.24 -41.69
CA VAL A 145 13.56 -14.91 -41.21
C VAL A 145 14.76 -14.01 -41.43
N LEU A 146 15.49 -13.72 -40.36
CA LEU A 146 16.73 -12.94 -40.37
C LEU A 146 17.86 -13.73 -39.69
N PRO A 147 19.13 -13.44 -39.98
CA PRO A 147 20.23 -13.88 -39.13
C PRO A 147 19.99 -13.52 -37.66
N VAL A 148 20.42 -14.37 -36.71
CA VAL A 148 20.25 -14.10 -35.27
C VAL A 148 20.97 -12.83 -34.84
N ASP A 149 22.14 -12.56 -35.42
CA ASP A 149 22.99 -11.42 -35.11
C ASP A 149 22.66 -10.17 -35.96
N ASP A 150 21.52 -10.17 -36.67
CA ASP A 150 21.05 -8.99 -37.41
C ASP A 150 20.72 -7.83 -36.43
N PRO A 151 21.22 -6.60 -36.66
CA PRO A 151 20.99 -5.46 -35.78
C PRO A 151 19.51 -5.12 -35.53
N TRP A 152 18.62 -5.53 -36.43
CA TRP A 152 17.17 -5.32 -36.28
C TRP A 152 16.63 -5.91 -34.96
N TRP A 153 17.22 -7.01 -34.49
CA TRP A 153 16.83 -7.67 -33.24
C TRP A 153 17.15 -6.86 -31.99
N GLU A 154 18.01 -5.85 -32.06
CA GLU A 154 18.36 -5.03 -30.89
C GLU A 154 17.21 -4.16 -30.41
N THR A 155 16.27 -3.83 -31.30
CA THR A 155 15.08 -3.02 -30.98
C THR A 155 13.76 -3.73 -31.24
N HIS A 156 13.74 -4.78 -32.08
CA HIS A 156 12.51 -5.47 -32.50
C HIS A 156 12.36 -6.88 -31.91
N SER A 157 13.21 -7.28 -30.96
CA SER A 157 13.06 -8.55 -30.27
C SER A 157 11.81 -8.57 -29.40
N PRO A 158 10.85 -9.50 -29.62
CA PRO A 158 9.63 -9.57 -28.83
C PRO A 158 9.89 -9.63 -27.32
N ALA A 159 9.03 -9.05 -26.47
CA ALA A 159 7.73 -8.48 -26.79
C ALA A 159 7.84 -6.97 -27.07
N ASN A 160 7.31 -6.53 -28.21
CA ASN A 160 7.52 -5.18 -28.75
C ASN A 160 6.53 -4.13 -28.20
N GLY A 161 5.89 -4.40 -27.07
CA GLY A 161 4.88 -3.54 -26.48
C GLY A 161 3.92 -4.24 -25.54
N TYR A 162 3.05 -3.46 -24.90
CA TYR A 162 2.01 -4.00 -24.02
C TYR A 162 1.06 -4.90 -24.82
N GLY A 163 0.71 -6.05 -24.23
CA GLY A 163 -0.18 -7.04 -24.87
C GLY A 163 0.41 -7.73 -26.11
N CYS A 164 1.68 -7.50 -26.47
CA CYS A 164 2.31 -8.16 -27.62
C CYS A 164 2.48 -9.66 -27.32
N LYS A 165 1.98 -10.50 -28.24
CA LYS A 165 2.07 -11.97 -28.15
C LYS A 165 3.02 -12.59 -29.17
N CYS A 166 3.78 -11.76 -29.90
CA CYS A 166 4.76 -12.21 -30.90
C CYS A 166 5.91 -12.98 -30.24
N LYS A 167 6.57 -13.83 -31.02
CA LYS A 167 7.64 -14.73 -30.56
C LYS A 167 8.80 -14.75 -31.56
N LYS A 168 10.00 -15.02 -31.03
CA LYS A 168 11.22 -15.25 -31.81
C LYS A 168 11.62 -16.72 -31.72
N PHE A 169 11.65 -17.41 -32.85
CA PHE A 169 12.02 -18.82 -32.92
C PHE A 169 13.35 -19.00 -33.65
N LEU A 170 14.22 -19.85 -33.14
CA LEU A 170 15.46 -20.18 -33.86
C LEU A 170 15.24 -21.25 -34.91
N LEU A 171 15.94 -21.13 -36.03
CA LEU A 171 15.97 -22.07 -37.15
C LEU A 171 17.41 -22.46 -37.47
N SER A 172 17.64 -23.74 -37.78
CA SER A 172 18.84 -24.16 -38.50
C SER A 172 18.65 -23.98 -40.01
N GLU A 173 19.72 -24.11 -40.78
CA GLU A 173 19.64 -24.16 -42.25
C GLU A 173 18.65 -25.21 -42.75
N ASP A 174 18.67 -26.41 -42.17
CA ASP A 174 17.74 -27.49 -42.53
C ASP A 174 16.28 -27.14 -42.22
N ASP A 175 16.02 -26.39 -41.13
CA ASP A 175 14.68 -25.92 -40.82
C ASP A 175 14.18 -24.90 -41.84
N VAL A 176 15.05 -23.99 -42.28
CA VAL A 176 14.74 -23.00 -43.32
C VAL A 176 14.38 -23.72 -44.62
N LYS A 177 15.23 -24.65 -45.08
CA LYS A 177 15.00 -25.46 -46.29
C LYS A 177 13.72 -26.29 -46.20
N ARG A 178 13.54 -27.05 -45.12
CA ARG A 178 12.39 -27.95 -44.92
C ARG A 178 11.06 -27.21 -44.88
N ARG A 179 11.05 -25.98 -44.36
CA ARG A 179 9.84 -25.15 -44.25
C ARG A 179 9.61 -24.26 -45.47
N GLY A 180 10.51 -24.28 -46.46
CA GLY A 180 10.42 -23.40 -47.63
C GLY A 180 10.49 -21.92 -47.26
N LEU A 181 11.25 -21.58 -46.21
CA LEU A 181 11.44 -20.20 -45.78
C LEU A 181 12.66 -19.62 -46.50
N GLU A 182 12.66 -18.31 -46.72
CA GLU A 182 13.80 -17.57 -47.26
C GLU A 182 14.38 -16.65 -46.20
N VAL A 183 15.71 -16.58 -46.12
CA VAL A 183 16.41 -15.64 -45.25
C VAL A 183 16.39 -14.28 -45.96
N GLY A 184 15.66 -13.33 -45.38
CA GLY A 184 15.49 -11.99 -45.92
C GLY A 184 16.50 -10.99 -45.36
N THR A 185 16.32 -9.73 -45.76
CA THR A 185 16.96 -8.57 -45.17
C THR A 185 16.00 -7.87 -44.22
N ALA A 186 16.51 -7.25 -43.16
CA ALA A 186 15.69 -6.47 -42.25
C ALA A 186 14.97 -5.32 -42.98
N PRO A 187 13.66 -5.10 -42.73
CA PRO A 187 12.93 -3.97 -43.29
C PRO A 187 13.34 -2.67 -42.60
N ASP A 188 13.34 -1.58 -43.36
CA ASP A 188 13.41 -0.22 -42.82
C ASP A 188 12.00 0.39 -42.79
N ASP A 189 11.29 0.18 -41.68
CA ASP A 189 9.96 0.75 -41.45
C ASP A 189 10.03 2.22 -40.96
N GLY A 190 11.25 2.74 -40.75
CA GLY A 190 11.54 4.06 -40.19
C GLY A 190 11.18 4.20 -38.71
N THR A 191 11.32 5.43 -38.23
CA THR A 191 11.12 5.82 -36.83
C THR A 191 10.02 6.88 -36.69
N TYR A 192 9.62 7.16 -35.46
CA TYR A 192 8.77 8.30 -35.11
C TYR A 192 9.26 8.94 -33.80
N ASP A 193 9.04 10.25 -33.70
CA ASP A 193 9.38 11.00 -32.49
C ASP A 193 8.29 10.81 -31.42
N TRP A 194 8.71 10.32 -30.26
CA TRP A 194 7.89 10.26 -29.06
C TRP A 194 8.41 11.27 -28.05
N VAL A 195 7.54 12.18 -27.62
CA VAL A 195 7.88 13.22 -26.64
C VAL A 195 7.51 12.74 -25.25
N ASP A 196 8.51 12.64 -24.37
CA ASP A 196 8.29 12.47 -22.94
C ASP A 196 7.63 13.75 -22.41
N LYS A 197 6.38 13.61 -21.95
CA LYS A 197 5.57 14.76 -21.49
C LYS A 197 6.06 15.36 -20.19
N LYS A 198 6.91 14.66 -19.43
CA LYS A 198 7.43 15.05 -18.13
C LYS A 198 8.77 15.77 -18.25
N THR A 199 9.68 15.21 -19.03
CA THR A 199 11.03 15.77 -19.22
C THR A 199 11.11 16.75 -20.40
N GLY A 200 10.18 16.61 -21.37
CA GLY A 200 10.25 17.31 -22.64
C GLY A 200 11.28 16.72 -23.61
N GLU A 201 11.93 15.61 -23.23
CA GLU A 201 12.88 14.91 -24.09
C GLU A 201 12.15 14.24 -25.27
N VAL A 202 12.79 14.25 -26.43
CA VAL A 202 12.28 13.62 -27.65
C VAL A 202 13.09 12.34 -27.89
N HIS A 203 12.38 11.21 -27.93
CA HIS A 203 12.95 9.91 -28.22
C HIS A 203 12.55 9.45 -29.62
N GLU A 204 13.53 9.01 -30.39
CA GLU A 204 13.31 8.40 -31.70
C GLU A 204 13.03 6.91 -31.54
N ILE A 205 11.83 6.45 -31.94
CA ILE A 205 11.35 5.08 -31.68
C ILE A 205 11.03 4.38 -32.99
N PRO A 206 11.47 3.12 -33.20
CA PRO A 206 11.12 2.36 -34.40
C PRO A 206 9.60 2.17 -34.54
N LYS A 207 9.06 2.32 -35.75
CA LYS A 207 7.63 2.11 -35.96
C LYS A 207 7.24 0.67 -35.66
N GLY A 208 6.10 0.52 -35.00
CA GLY A 208 5.58 -0.78 -34.60
C GLY A 208 6.10 -1.29 -33.25
N ILE A 209 6.97 -0.54 -32.58
CA ILE A 209 7.42 -0.79 -31.21
C ILE A 209 6.78 0.25 -30.29
N ASP A 210 6.23 -0.19 -29.15
CA ASP A 210 5.71 0.75 -28.15
C ASP A 210 6.90 1.44 -27.43
N PRO A 211 6.75 2.71 -26.99
CA PRO A 211 7.81 3.40 -26.27
C PRO A 211 8.30 2.64 -25.03
N GLY A 212 9.62 2.55 -24.87
CA GLY A 212 10.27 1.83 -23.78
C GLY A 212 10.39 0.32 -23.99
N PHE A 213 9.89 -0.24 -25.10
CA PHE A 213 10.07 -1.65 -25.49
C PHE A 213 11.11 -1.86 -26.59
N ASP A 214 11.72 -0.77 -27.08
CA ASP A 214 12.73 -0.73 -28.13
C ASP A 214 14.11 -1.16 -27.62
N TYR A 215 14.17 -2.32 -26.99
CA TYR A 215 15.42 -2.94 -26.53
C TYR A 215 15.30 -4.46 -26.55
N ARG A 216 16.43 -5.13 -26.75
CA ARG A 216 16.55 -6.57 -26.61
C ARG A 216 16.66 -6.94 -25.12
N PRO A 217 15.73 -7.73 -24.56
CA PRO A 217 15.83 -8.15 -23.16
C PRO A 217 17.07 -9.02 -22.95
N ALA A 218 17.99 -8.58 -22.09
CA ALA A 218 19.27 -9.25 -21.89
C ALA A 218 19.79 -9.05 -20.47
N THR A 219 20.79 -9.86 -20.09
CA THR A 219 21.48 -9.77 -18.80
C THR A 219 22.94 -9.27 -18.95
N PRO A 220 23.25 -8.05 -19.43
CA PRO A 220 24.64 -7.62 -19.46
C PRO A 220 25.18 -7.39 -18.04
N LYS A 221 26.36 -7.93 -17.74
CA LYS A 221 27.08 -7.72 -16.47
C LYS A 221 27.51 -6.26 -16.27
N GLN A 222 27.78 -5.53 -17.36
CA GLN A 222 28.26 -4.14 -17.31
C GLN A 222 27.18 -3.15 -16.83
N LEU A 223 25.90 -3.38 -17.16
CA LEU A 223 24.78 -2.57 -16.69
C LEU A 223 24.52 -2.72 -15.18
N THR A 224 24.89 -3.86 -14.57
CA THR A 224 24.75 -4.10 -13.12
C THR A 224 25.55 -3.10 -12.30
N ALA A 225 26.83 -2.89 -12.65
CA ALA A 225 27.71 -1.99 -11.92
C ALA A 225 27.29 -0.51 -12.02
N GLN A 226 26.67 -0.13 -13.15
CA GLN A 226 26.23 1.24 -13.41
C GLN A 226 24.94 1.57 -12.63
N VAL A 227 24.01 0.60 -12.53
CA VAL A 227 22.78 0.75 -11.74
C VAL A 227 23.05 0.68 -10.24
N GLU A 228 23.95 -0.20 -9.76
CA GLU A 228 24.40 -0.20 -8.36
C GLU A 228 24.99 1.16 -7.95
N LYS A 229 25.73 1.79 -8.86
CA LYS A 229 26.27 3.15 -8.67
C LYS A 229 25.19 4.23 -8.62
N LEU A 230 24.13 4.10 -9.44
CA LEU A 230 22.98 5.02 -9.44
C LEU A 230 22.03 4.79 -8.25
N GLU A 231 21.93 3.58 -7.74
CA GLU A 231 21.23 3.22 -6.51
C GLU A 231 21.96 3.77 -5.28
N ALA A 232 23.28 3.58 -5.21
CA ALA A 232 24.11 4.10 -4.12
C ALA A 232 24.17 5.64 -4.08
N ALA A 233 23.90 6.31 -5.21
CA ALA A 233 23.82 7.76 -5.31
C ALA A 233 22.47 8.34 -4.85
N LYS A 234 21.46 7.49 -4.59
CA LYS A 234 20.15 7.93 -4.08
C LYS A 234 20.15 7.94 -2.55
N LEU A 235 19.44 8.91 -1.95
CA LEU A 235 19.25 8.95 -0.50
C LEU A 235 18.65 7.62 0.01
N PRO A 236 18.98 7.18 1.25
CA PRO A 236 18.46 5.95 1.83
C PRO A 236 16.94 5.89 1.76
N LEU A 237 16.41 4.70 1.46
CA LEU A 237 14.97 4.48 1.22
C LEU A 237 14.06 4.98 2.37
N ALA A 238 14.54 4.90 3.62
CA ALA A 238 13.84 5.39 4.81
C ALA A 238 13.68 6.92 4.85
N GLU A 239 14.54 7.67 4.14
CA GLU A 239 14.43 9.12 3.97
C GLU A 239 13.55 9.50 2.76
N ARG A 240 13.32 8.55 1.84
CA ARG A 240 12.52 8.75 0.62
C ARG A 240 11.05 8.36 0.79
N LEU A 241 10.71 7.57 1.80
CA LEU A 241 9.35 7.15 2.11
C LEU A 241 9.09 7.38 3.61
N PRO A 242 8.11 8.22 4.00
CA PRO A 242 7.74 8.32 5.41
C PRO A 242 7.22 6.95 5.88
N GLY A 243 7.91 6.36 6.86
CA GLY A 243 7.48 5.12 7.50
C GLY A 243 6.03 5.26 7.98
N ARG A 244 5.17 4.35 7.53
CA ARG A 244 3.74 4.39 7.87
C ARG A 244 3.57 3.93 9.31
N MET A 245 3.13 4.82 10.20
CA MET A 245 2.88 4.47 11.61
C MET A 245 1.64 3.60 11.80
N VAL A 246 0.63 3.75 10.93
CA VAL A 246 -0.59 2.93 10.96
C VAL A 246 -0.56 1.97 9.77
N ASP A 247 -0.13 0.73 10.00
CA ASP A 247 0.12 -0.30 8.97
C ASP A 247 -1.01 -0.37 7.91
N SER A 248 -2.25 -0.51 8.37
CA SER A 248 -3.44 -0.61 7.51
C SER A 248 -4.71 -0.13 8.20
N ALA A 249 -5.72 0.22 7.40
CA ALA A 249 -7.07 0.55 7.85
C ALA A 249 -8.05 0.20 6.72
N LEU A 250 -9.17 -0.43 7.06
CA LEU A 250 -10.29 -0.56 6.14
C LEU A 250 -11.20 0.63 6.31
N SER A 251 -11.54 1.30 5.21
CA SER A 251 -12.41 2.47 5.22
C SER A 251 -13.51 2.36 4.19
N THR A 252 -14.72 2.71 4.61
CA THR A 252 -15.87 2.87 3.70
C THR A 252 -16.07 4.33 3.25
N SER A 253 -15.15 5.22 3.62
CA SER A 253 -15.02 6.60 3.13
C SER A 253 -13.70 6.82 2.41
N LYS A 254 -13.77 7.28 1.15
CA LYS A 254 -12.57 7.45 0.29
C LYS A 254 -11.56 8.46 0.83
N GLY A 255 -12.00 9.48 1.57
CA GLY A 255 -11.11 10.52 2.09
C GLY A 255 -10.46 10.20 3.44
N VAL A 256 -10.76 9.03 4.02
CA VAL A 256 -10.20 8.58 5.30
C VAL A 256 -9.41 7.31 5.07
N THR A 257 -8.09 7.39 5.14
CA THR A 257 -7.18 6.28 4.84
C THR A 257 -6.14 6.10 5.95
N ALA A 258 -5.54 4.91 6.04
CA ALA A 258 -4.42 4.65 6.95
C ALA A 258 -3.23 5.60 6.71
N GLN A 259 -3.02 6.00 5.44
CA GLN A 259 -1.99 6.96 5.07
C GLN A 259 -2.33 8.34 5.62
N GLY A 260 -3.53 8.86 5.37
CA GLY A 260 -3.94 10.16 5.88
C GLY A 260 -3.86 10.24 7.41
N LEU A 261 -4.14 9.14 8.10
CA LEU A 261 -3.94 9.06 9.54
C LEU A 261 -2.45 9.06 9.93
N SER A 262 -1.62 8.29 9.23
CA SER A 262 -0.15 8.27 9.45
C SER A 262 0.49 9.63 9.18
N ASP A 263 0.02 10.35 8.15
CA ASP A 263 0.49 11.69 7.78
C ASP A 263 0.12 12.73 8.84
N LEU A 264 -1.01 12.58 9.52
CA LEU A 264 -1.38 13.44 10.64
C LEU A 264 -0.55 13.14 11.89
N LEU A 265 -0.36 11.85 12.20
CA LEU A 265 0.46 11.44 13.34
C LEU A 265 1.93 11.84 13.15
N SER A 266 2.45 11.86 11.92
CA SER A 266 3.86 12.16 11.66
C SER A 266 4.21 13.62 11.99
N GLN A 267 3.21 14.50 11.93
CA GLN A 267 3.31 15.91 12.30
C GLN A 267 3.32 16.15 13.81
N LEU A 268 3.02 15.13 14.64
CA LEU A 268 3.13 15.26 16.09
C LEU A 268 4.61 15.31 16.54
N PRO A 269 4.90 16.00 17.65
CA PRO A 269 6.18 15.94 18.33
C PRO A 269 6.67 14.51 18.61
N ALA A 270 7.99 14.28 18.50
CA ALA A 270 8.63 12.96 18.70
C ALA A 270 8.22 12.29 20.02
N VAL A 271 8.22 13.07 21.11
CA VAL A 271 7.84 12.62 22.47
C VAL A 271 6.41 12.08 22.56
N GLN A 272 5.51 12.50 21.67
CA GLN A 272 4.13 12.01 21.61
C GLN A 272 3.98 10.88 20.59
N LYS A 273 4.57 11.00 19.40
CA LYS A 273 4.38 10.01 18.33
C LYS A 273 5.14 8.71 18.54
N GLU A 274 6.34 8.74 19.12
CA GLU A 274 7.17 7.53 19.23
C GLU A 274 6.56 6.46 20.15
N PRO A 275 6.02 6.78 21.34
CA PRO A 275 5.35 5.78 22.16
C PRO A 275 4.12 5.18 21.47
N ILE A 276 3.36 6.00 20.74
CA ILE A 276 2.20 5.55 19.95
C ILE A 276 2.68 4.59 18.85
N ALA A 277 3.69 4.97 18.08
CA ALA A 277 4.25 4.13 17.01
C ALA A 277 4.77 2.79 17.54
N LYS A 278 5.48 2.78 18.66
CA LYS A 278 5.96 1.55 19.30
C LYS A 278 4.81 0.62 19.69
N PHE A 279 3.73 1.16 20.26
CA PHE A 279 2.54 0.38 20.58
C PHE A 279 1.87 -0.21 19.32
N LEU A 280 1.72 0.60 18.26
CA LEU A 280 1.14 0.14 17.00
C LEU A 280 1.97 -0.97 16.35
N VAL A 281 3.31 -0.88 16.40
CA VAL A 281 4.20 -1.93 15.88
C VAL A 281 4.12 -3.20 16.71
N ALA A 282 4.06 -3.08 18.04
CA ALA A 282 4.01 -4.23 18.95
C ALA A 282 2.70 -5.02 18.80
N HIS A 283 1.57 -4.33 18.71
CA HIS A 283 0.23 -4.95 18.82
C HIS A 283 -0.58 -4.96 17.54
N LYS A 284 -0.21 -4.12 16.56
CA LYS A 284 -0.83 -4.01 15.23
C LYS A 284 -2.36 -3.97 15.26
N PRO A 285 -2.98 -3.11 16.11
CA PRO A 285 -4.43 -3.03 16.17
C PRO A 285 -5.00 -2.60 14.82
N LYS A 286 -5.93 -3.38 14.28
CA LYS A 286 -6.58 -3.07 13.00
C LYS A 286 -7.52 -1.88 13.17
N THR A 287 -7.57 -1.00 12.18
CA THR A 287 -8.50 0.15 12.20
C THR A 287 -9.64 -0.03 11.18
N LEU A 288 -10.88 0.19 11.63
CA LEU A 288 -12.08 0.23 10.79
C LEU A 288 -12.68 1.65 10.78
N PHE A 289 -12.75 2.27 9.61
CA PHE A 289 -13.47 3.53 9.38
C PHE A 289 -14.79 3.26 8.68
N ILE A 290 -15.90 3.24 9.43
CA ILE A 290 -17.21 2.80 8.93
C ILE A 290 -18.21 3.94 8.93
N LYS A 291 -19.00 4.09 7.85
CA LYS A 291 -20.08 5.09 7.82
C LYS A 291 -21.21 4.68 8.74
N GLN A 292 -21.86 5.66 9.36
CA GLN A 292 -22.95 5.44 10.32
C GLN A 292 -24.03 4.47 9.83
N THR A 293 -24.43 4.57 8.54
CA THR A 293 -25.49 3.75 7.94
C THR A 293 -25.13 2.26 7.81
N GLU A 294 -23.83 1.95 7.87
CA GLU A 294 -23.29 0.59 7.75
C GLU A 294 -23.01 -0.05 9.13
N MET A 295 -23.04 0.72 10.22
CA MET A 295 -22.78 0.25 11.59
C MET A 295 -24.01 -0.37 12.27
N GLY A 296 -25.17 -0.35 11.61
CA GLY A 296 -26.41 -0.94 12.12
C GLY A 296 -26.65 -2.36 11.58
N ASN A 297 -27.69 -3.02 12.09
CA ASN A 297 -28.19 -4.28 11.51
C ASN A 297 -29.01 -3.99 10.24
N THR A 298 -28.34 -3.44 9.21
CA THR A 298 -28.95 -2.98 7.96
C THR A 298 -28.40 -3.78 6.77
N ALA A 299 -29.07 -3.67 5.61
CA ALA A 299 -28.55 -4.22 4.36
C ALA A 299 -27.23 -3.56 3.94
N ALA A 300 -27.04 -2.26 4.22
CA ALA A 300 -25.78 -1.57 3.98
C ALA A 300 -24.65 -2.16 4.86
N GLY A 301 -24.94 -2.44 6.14
CA GLY A 301 -24.01 -3.14 7.01
C GLY A 301 -23.70 -4.55 6.52
N ALA A 302 -24.68 -5.30 6.00
CA ALA A 302 -24.44 -6.63 5.43
C ALA A 302 -23.46 -6.61 4.24
N LYS A 303 -23.56 -5.60 3.37
CA LYS A 303 -22.74 -5.49 2.15
C LYS A 303 -21.25 -5.34 2.40
N ILE A 304 -20.85 -4.78 3.53
CA ILE A 304 -19.43 -4.58 3.87
C ILE A 304 -18.86 -5.72 4.71
N ALA A 305 -19.69 -6.67 5.13
CA ALA A 305 -19.32 -7.72 6.09
C ALA A 305 -18.19 -8.62 5.57
N GLU A 306 -18.22 -8.97 4.28
CA GLU A 306 -17.18 -9.77 3.63
C GLU A 306 -15.84 -9.02 3.62
N ALA A 307 -15.82 -7.76 3.15
CA ALA A 307 -14.61 -6.94 3.13
C ALA A 307 -14.03 -6.72 4.54
N VAL A 308 -14.89 -6.49 5.54
CA VAL A 308 -14.47 -6.38 6.94
C VAL A 308 -13.95 -7.71 7.47
N GLY A 309 -14.60 -8.83 7.11
CA GLY A 309 -14.17 -10.18 7.45
C GLY A 309 -12.79 -10.50 6.92
N ASP A 310 -12.56 -10.29 5.62
CA ASP A 310 -11.25 -10.47 4.98
C ASP A 310 -10.17 -9.64 5.67
N TYR A 311 -10.49 -8.37 5.98
CA TYR A 311 -9.55 -7.48 6.63
C TYR A 311 -9.26 -7.89 8.08
N LEU A 312 -10.26 -8.33 8.85
CA LEU A 312 -10.08 -8.77 10.24
C LEU A 312 -9.56 -10.20 10.36
N GLY A 313 -9.68 -11.03 9.31
CA GLY A 313 -9.41 -12.47 9.36
C GLY A 313 -10.57 -13.23 10.02
N LYS A 314 -11.80 -12.83 9.74
CA LYS A 314 -13.05 -13.38 10.30
C LYS A 314 -14.00 -13.73 9.17
N ASP A 315 -14.91 -14.67 9.39
CA ASP A 315 -16.01 -14.86 8.43
C ASP A 315 -16.96 -13.64 8.45
N ALA A 316 -17.76 -13.49 7.40
CA ALA A 316 -18.65 -12.34 7.26
C ALA A 316 -19.71 -12.23 8.38
N THR A 317 -20.14 -13.34 8.97
CA THR A 317 -21.13 -13.32 10.05
C THR A 317 -20.52 -12.77 11.34
N GLU A 318 -19.35 -13.28 11.72
CA GLU A 318 -18.57 -12.77 12.86
C GLU A 318 -18.13 -11.32 12.66
N ALA A 319 -17.69 -10.97 11.45
CA ALA A 319 -17.27 -9.62 11.10
C ALA A 319 -18.37 -8.61 11.37
N ARG A 320 -19.64 -8.97 11.13
CA ARG A 320 -20.79 -8.10 11.34
C ARG A 320 -20.90 -7.59 12.79
N TYR A 321 -20.55 -8.42 13.78
CA TYR A 321 -20.52 -8.03 15.18
C TYR A 321 -19.35 -7.08 15.51
N CYS A 322 -18.29 -7.09 14.71
CA CYS A 322 -17.07 -6.32 14.95
C CYS A 322 -17.21 -4.83 14.61
N TYR A 323 -18.25 -4.41 13.87
CA TYR A 323 -18.54 -3.01 13.57
C TYR A 323 -20.02 -2.62 13.82
N TYR A 324 -20.81 -3.54 14.36
CA TYR A 324 -22.19 -3.25 14.75
C TYR A 324 -22.24 -2.43 16.05
N HIS A 325 -23.07 -1.39 16.08
CA HIS A 325 -23.37 -0.66 17.30
C HIS A 325 -24.84 -0.23 17.38
N ARG A 326 -25.52 -0.64 18.46
CA ARG A 326 -26.95 -0.34 18.69
C ARG A 326 -27.30 1.15 18.71
N LYS A 327 -26.34 2.00 19.07
CA LYS A 327 -26.47 3.48 19.13
C LYS A 327 -25.50 4.15 18.15
N ALA A 328 -25.41 3.65 16.92
CA ALA A 328 -24.48 4.17 15.91
C ALA A 328 -24.64 5.69 15.63
N SER A 329 -25.84 6.25 15.83
CA SER A 329 -26.08 7.69 15.70
C SER A 329 -25.29 8.53 16.71
N THR A 330 -25.15 8.06 17.96
CA THR A 330 -24.51 8.82 19.04
C THR A 330 -23.09 8.36 19.37
N SER A 331 -22.68 7.15 18.94
CA SER A 331 -21.30 6.68 19.09
C SER A 331 -20.45 7.18 17.91
N ASN A 332 -19.27 7.73 18.22
CA ASN A 332 -18.30 8.19 17.22
C ASN A 332 -17.14 7.21 17.03
N GLY A 333 -16.87 6.38 18.03
CA GLY A 333 -15.92 5.29 17.99
C GLY A 333 -16.26 4.28 19.07
N PHE A 334 -15.69 3.08 18.94
CA PHE A 334 -15.70 2.06 19.99
C PHE A 334 -14.64 1.00 19.73
N THR A 335 -14.26 0.32 20.80
CA THR A 335 -13.46 -0.90 20.78
C THR A 335 -13.84 -1.79 21.97
N SER A 336 -13.28 -3.00 22.03
CA SER A 336 -13.50 -3.96 23.10
C SER A 336 -12.18 -4.57 23.53
N LYS A 337 -12.10 -4.99 24.80
CA LYS A 337 -10.97 -5.74 25.33
C LYS A 337 -10.72 -7.05 24.55
N SER A 338 -11.78 -7.71 24.09
CA SER A 338 -11.65 -8.96 23.32
C SER A 338 -11.30 -8.76 21.84
N TRP A 339 -11.11 -7.51 21.39
CA TRP A 339 -10.88 -7.19 19.98
C TRP A 339 -9.50 -6.60 19.77
N ASP A 340 -8.83 -7.01 18.71
CA ASP A 340 -7.57 -6.42 18.23
C ASP A 340 -7.80 -5.35 17.15
N HIS A 341 -8.94 -4.68 17.23
CA HIS A 341 -9.30 -3.61 16.31
C HIS A 341 -10.09 -2.49 16.98
N VAL A 342 -10.06 -1.33 16.35
CA VAL A 342 -10.84 -0.14 16.73
C VAL A 342 -11.79 0.24 15.61
N VAL A 343 -12.95 0.79 15.96
CA VAL A 343 -13.95 1.28 15.01
C VAL A 343 -14.12 2.78 15.19
N VAL A 344 -14.04 3.54 14.11
CA VAL A 344 -14.28 4.98 14.09
C VAL A 344 -15.34 5.28 13.04
N LYS A 345 -16.39 5.98 13.46
CA LYS A 345 -17.46 6.44 12.59
C LYS A 345 -16.95 7.53 11.65
N VAL A 346 -17.24 7.42 10.36
CA VAL A 346 -16.87 8.40 9.33
C VAL A 346 -18.08 8.84 8.49
N LYS A 347 -17.93 9.95 7.77
CA LYS A 347 -18.83 10.40 6.71
C LYS A 347 -18.16 10.25 5.36
N ALA A 348 -18.96 10.14 4.30
CA ALA A 348 -18.46 10.08 2.92
C ALA A 348 -17.71 11.36 2.50
N SER A 349 -18.00 12.50 3.16
CA SER A 349 -17.36 13.79 2.95
C SER A 349 -16.08 14.00 3.76
N ASP A 350 -15.74 13.08 4.67
CA ASP A 350 -14.54 13.25 5.50
C ASP A 350 -13.26 13.14 4.68
N LYS A 351 -12.29 14.03 4.95
CA LYS A 351 -11.00 14.08 4.26
C LYS A 351 -9.88 14.36 5.25
N LEU A 352 -9.07 13.36 5.56
CA LEU A 352 -7.95 13.52 6.51
C LEU A 352 -6.84 14.43 5.98
N LYS A 353 -6.63 14.47 4.65
CA LYS A 353 -5.61 15.31 4.02
C LYS A 353 -5.84 16.83 4.18
N GLU A 354 -7.07 17.24 4.50
CA GLU A 354 -7.45 18.64 4.70
C GLU A 354 -7.40 19.05 6.19
N VAL A 355 -7.06 18.11 7.08
CA VAL A 355 -7.00 18.36 8.53
C VAL A 355 -5.71 19.09 8.88
N ASP A 356 -5.87 20.21 9.58
CA ASP A 356 -4.77 21.00 10.14
C ASP A 356 -4.46 20.50 11.56
N ILE A 357 -3.30 19.85 11.73
CA ILE A 357 -2.90 19.28 13.01
C ILE A 357 -2.72 20.33 14.10
N GLN A 358 -2.28 21.55 13.75
CA GLN A 358 -2.05 22.61 14.73
C GLN A 358 -3.37 23.09 15.34
N LYS A 359 -4.42 23.21 14.52
CA LYS A 359 -5.78 23.50 15.01
C LYS A 359 -6.32 22.39 15.91
N VAL A 360 -6.02 21.13 15.60
CA VAL A 360 -6.40 19.99 16.46
C VAL A 360 -5.70 20.08 17.81
N GLN A 361 -4.38 20.31 17.82
CA GLN A 361 -3.61 20.44 19.06
C GLN A 361 -4.06 21.64 19.89
N LEU A 362 -4.38 22.77 19.26
CA LEU A 362 -4.91 23.96 19.93
C LEU A 362 -6.27 23.67 20.58
N ALA A 363 -7.17 23.00 19.87
CA ALA A 363 -8.48 22.63 20.38
C ALA A 363 -8.38 21.63 21.56
N ALA A 364 -7.46 20.67 21.50
CA ALA A 364 -7.21 19.76 22.62
C ALA A 364 -6.58 20.49 23.82
N SER A 365 -5.66 21.41 23.57
CA SER A 365 -4.99 22.23 24.58
C SER A 365 -5.98 23.12 25.35
N GLU A 366 -6.94 23.73 24.66
CA GLU A 366 -8.04 24.50 25.28
C GLU A 366 -8.80 23.67 26.31
N VAL A 367 -9.15 22.42 25.98
CA VAL A 367 -9.88 21.54 26.90
C VAL A 367 -9.08 21.26 28.17
N VAL A 368 -7.78 20.96 28.05
CA VAL A 368 -6.93 20.67 29.21
C VAL A 368 -6.72 21.92 30.06
N ARG A 369 -6.50 23.08 29.43
CA ARG A 369 -6.34 24.37 30.11
C ARG A 369 -7.60 24.76 30.89
N ASP A 370 -8.77 24.58 30.28
CA ASP A 370 -10.05 24.85 30.94
C ASP A 370 -10.35 23.86 32.06
N ALA A 371 -9.94 22.60 31.91
CA ALA A 371 -10.04 21.62 32.99
C ALA A 371 -9.16 22.00 34.18
N LYS A 372 -7.94 22.50 33.94
CA LYS A 372 -7.02 23.00 34.97
C LYS A 372 -7.63 24.18 35.75
N ASN A 373 -8.24 25.12 35.02
CA ASN A 373 -8.78 26.36 35.59
C ASN A 373 -10.23 26.22 36.07
N ASN A 374 -10.84 25.05 35.91
CA ASN A 374 -12.26 24.82 36.18
C ASN A 374 -13.17 25.84 35.45
N SER A 375 -12.88 26.11 34.17
CA SER A 375 -13.54 27.12 33.33
C SER A 375 -14.30 26.54 32.12
N GLY A 376 -14.41 25.21 32.02
CA GLY A 376 -15.09 24.58 30.88
C GLY A 376 -16.58 24.94 30.78
N PRO A 377 -17.17 24.85 29.58
CA PRO A 377 -18.51 25.41 29.29
C PRO A 377 -19.68 24.66 29.96
N ARG A 378 -19.44 23.49 30.56
CA ARG A 378 -20.49 22.68 31.19
C ARG A 378 -20.19 22.45 32.65
N SER A 379 -21.08 22.95 33.52
CA SER A 379 -21.05 22.66 34.94
C SER A 379 -21.71 21.32 35.26
N TRP A 380 -21.09 20.55 36.14
CA TRP A 380 -21.62 19.30 36.67
C TRP A 380 -20.93 18.95 38.00
N SER A 381 -21.66 18.31 38.91
CA SER A 381 -21.11 17.76 40.15
C SER A 381 -20.90 16.25 39.98
N PRO A 382 -19.66 15.75 40.04
CA PRO A 382 -19.39 14.32 39.96
C PRO A 382 -20.10 13.53 41.05
N ARG A 383 -20.56 12.32 40.71
CA ARG A 383 -21.13 11.42 41.73
C ARG A 383 -20.00 10.93 42.64
N GLY A 384 -20.20 11.01 43.95
CA GLY A 384 -19.26 10.50 44.95
C GLY A 384 -18.15 11.48 45.37
N THR A 385 -18.21 12.75 44.93
CA THR A 385 -17.34 13.82 45.46
C THR A 385 -18.08 14.66 46.51
N SER A 386 -17.33 15.39 47.34
CA SER A 386 -17.85 16.27 48.41
C SER A 386 -18.50 17.56 47.87
N GLY A 387 -19.41 17.44 46.90
CA GLY A 387 -20.16 18.56 46.34
C GLY A 387 -19.37 19.51 45.43
N GLU A 388 -18.14 19.16 45.05
CA GLU A 388 -17.31 20.02 44.20
C GLU A 388 -17.92 20.17 42.79
N GLN A 389 -18.17 21.41 42.38
CA GLN A 389 -18.72 21.73 41.07
C GLN A 389 -17.59 21.83 40.04
N LEU A 390 -17.61 20.93 39.06
CA LEU A 390 -16.64 20.92 37.97
C LEU A 390 -17.24 21.53 36.71
N ASN A 391 -16.48 22.41 36.09
CA ASN A 391 -16.74 23.03 34.80
C ASN A 391 -15.80 22.40 33.78
N ARG A 392 -16.34 21.60 32.86
CA ARG A 392 -15.57 20.82 31.89
C ARG A 392 -16.16 20.91 30.49
N HIS A 393 -15.34 20.65 29.49
CA HIS A 393 -15.82 20.33 28.14
C HIS A 393 -16.51 18.96 28.14
N TRP A 394 -17.29 18.68 27.08
CA TRP A 394 -17.92 17.35 26.94
C TRP A 394 -16.86 16.26 26.77
N SER A 395 -16.00 16.38 25.75
CA SER A 395 -14.87 15.50 25.47
C SER A 395 -13.81 16.25 24.66
N ILE A 396 -12.59 15.70 24.58
CA ILE A 396 -11.54 16.22 23.68
C ILE A 396 -12.06 16.23 22.24
N SER A 397 -12.63 15.11 21.80
CA SER A 397 -13.11 14.92 20.43
C SER A 397 -14.24 15.86 20.02
N ALA A 398 -15.11 16.25 20.97
CA ALA A 398 -16.18 17.21 20.71
C ALA A 398 -15.64 18.63 20.51
N ASN A 399 -14.66 19.08 21.30
CA ASN A 399 -14.05 20.40 21.09
C ASN A 399 -13.22 20.43 19.79
N VAL A 400 -12.52 19.34 19.46
CA VAL A 400 -11.81 19.21 18.17
C VAL A 400 -12.78 19.33 16.99
N GLU A 401 -13.95 18.70 17.05
CA GLU A 401 -14.98 18.86 16.01
C GLU A 401 -15.44 20.31 15.86
N GLU A 402 -15.71 20.98 16.99
CA GLU A 402 -16.19 22.36 17.01
C GLU A 402 -15.16 23.35 16.46
N LYS A 403 -13.88 23.22 16.86
CA LYS A 403 -12.84 24.21 16.55
C LYS A 403 -12.03 23.89 15.30
N ALA A 404 -11.81 22.61 14.99
CA ALA A 404 -10.96 22.15 13.89
C ALA A 404 -11.74 21.42 12.78
N GLY A 405 -13.04 21.18 12.97
CA GLY A 405 -13.93 20.61 11.97
C GLY A 405 -14.14 19.09 12.10
N GLU A 406 -15.14 18.59 11.39
CA GLU A 406 -15.61 17.23 11.59
C GLU A 406 -14.62 16.13 11.16
N SER A 407 -13.86 16.35 10.08
CA SER A 407 -12.81 15.40 9.66
C SER A 407 -11.67 15.35 10.67
N ALA A 408 -11.39 16.46 11.34
CA ALA A 408 -10.36 16.55 12.37
C ALA A 408 -10.72 15.70 13.62
N ARG A 409 -12.02 15.61 13.95
CA ARG A 409 -12.50 14.74 15.02
C ARG A 409 -12.05 13.29 14.84
N ARG A 410 -11.96 12.77 13.60
CA ARG A 410 -11.61 11.36 13.33
C ARG A 410 -10.27 10.96 13.92
N LEU A 411 -9.29 11.87 13.91
CA LEU A 411 -8.00 11.66 14.56
C LEU A 411 -8.16 11.56 16.08
N SER A 412 -8.83 12.52 16.72
CA SER A 412 -9.02 12.54 18.18
C SER A 412 -9.86 11.36 18.69
N THR A 413 -10.89 10.94 17.94
CA THR A 413 -11.66 9.73 18.24
C THR A 413 -10.79 8.48 18.06
N TRP A 414 -10.01 8.38 16.99
CA TRP A 414 -9.12 7.24 16.80
C TRP A 414 -8.08 7.13 17.93
N LEU A 415 -7.48 8.25 18.36
CA LEU A 415 -6.58 8.29 19.52
C LEU A 415 -7.28 7.83 20.80
N HIS A 416 -8.52 8.24 21.03
CA HIS A 416 -9.33 7.77 22.16
C HIS A 416 -9.49 6.23 22.14
N GLU A 417 -9.88 5.65 20.99
CA GLU A 417 -10.04 4.20 20.88
C GLU A 417 -8.71 3.43 21.01
N ILE A 418 -7.62 3.98 20.50
CA ILE A 418 -6.27 3.43 20.73
C ILE A 418 -5.88 3.52 22.21
N GLY A 419 -6.29 4.59 22.89
CA GLY A 419 -6.16 4.73 24.35
C GLY A 419 -6.80 3.58 25.10
N HIS A 420 -8.00 3.15 24.71
CA HIS A 420 -8.62 1.95 25.29
C HIS A 420 -7.78 0.69 25.05
N GLN A 421 -7.27 0.47 23.82
CA GLN A 421 -6.44 -0.68 23.51
C GLN A 421 -5.15 -0.72 24.37
N ILE A 422 -4.47 0.43 24.49
CA ILE A 422 -3.31 0.59 25.38
C ILE A 422 -3.69 0.25 26.82
N HIS A 423 -4.81 0.77 27.29
CA HIS A 423 -5.28 0.54 28.65
C HIS A 423 -5.55 -0.94 28.93
N PHE A 424 -6.15 -1.66 27.98
CA PHE A 424 -6.40 -3.11 28.08
C PHE A 424 -5.10 -3.91 28.16
N TYR A 425 -4.10 -3.59 27.34
CA TYR A 425 -2.79 -4.26 27.40
C TYR A 425 -2.04 -3.96 28.70
N ALA A 426 -2.25 -2.78 29.30
CA ALA A 426 -1.63 -2.40 30.57
C ALA A 426 -2.39 -2.86 31.83
N GLY A 427 -3.47 -3.65 31.70
CA GLY A 427 -4.28 -4.11 32.84
C GLY A 427 -5.23 -3.08 33.43
N SER A 428 -5.59 -2.07 32.65
CA SER A 428 -6.62 -1.07 32.96
C SER A 428 -6.47 -0.40 34.34
N PRO A 429 -5.27 0.12 34.69
CA PRO A 429 -5.05 0.78 35.98
C PRO A 429 -5.93 2.03 36.09
N ASP A 430 -6.49 2.26 37.28
CA ASP A 430 -7.33 3.43 37.54
C ASP A 430 -6.46 4.67 37.77
N ILE A 431 -6.71 5.71 36.99
CA ILE A 431 -6.07 7.03 37.11
C ILE A 431 -7.07 8.14 37.43
N SER A 432 -8.32 7.80 37.72
CA SER A 432 -9.40 8.79 37.93
C SER A 432 -9.10 9.75 39.09
N ALA A 433 -8.33 9.29 40.09
CA ALA A 433 -7.88 10.12 41.22
C ALA A 433 -6.86 11.21 40.82
N MET A 434 -6.27 11.13 39.61
CA MET A 434 -5.32 12.13 39.11
C MET A 434 -6.00 13.34 38.46
N GLY A 435 -7.34 13.34 38.38
CA GLY A 435 -8.16 14.41 37.84
C GLY A 435 -8.97 13.97 36.62
N LEU A 436 -9.89 14.85 36.20
CA LEU A 436 -10.79 14.63 35.07
C LEU A 436 -10.61 15.74 34.04
N VAL A 437 -10.26 15.38 32.80
CA VAL A 437 -10.09 16.33 31.69
C VAL A 437 -11.42 16.78 31.08
N SER A 438 -12.42 15.90 31.06
CA SER A 438 -13.71 16.15 30.42
C SER A 438 -14.84 15.47 31.18
N ARG A 439 -16.08 15.88 30.90
CA ARG A 439 -17.26 15.23 31.47
C ARG A 439 -17.42 13.79 30.98
N TYR A 440 -17.07 13.52 29.73
CA TYR A 440 -17.11 12.17 29.16
C TYR A 440 -16.10 11.23 29.85
N GLY A 441 -14.89 11.72 30.13
CA GLY A 441 -13.87 10.97 30.88
C GLY A 441 -14.27 10.64 32.32
N ALA A 442 -15.28 11.30 32.88
CA ALA A 442 -15.82 11.00 34.20
C ALA A 442 -16.77 9.79 34.24
N THR A 443 -17.06 9.17 33.08
CA THR A 443 -18.04 8.08 32.98
C THR A 443 -17.58 6.81 33.71
N ASN A 444 -16.33 6.41 33.50
CA ASN A 444 -15.69 5.27 34.17
C ASN A 444 -14.16 5.35 33.98
N LYS A 445 -13.40 4.47 34.64
CA LYS A 445 -11.93 4.44 34.56
C LYS A 445 -11.36 4.23 33.16
N LEU A 446 -12.08 3.54 32.27
CA LEU A 446 -11.63 3.29 30.89
C LEU A 446 -11.75 4.57 30.05
N GLU A 447 -12.89 5.27 30.15
CA GLU A 447 -13.09 6.56 29.48
C GLU A 447 -12.15 7.62 30.04
N SER A 448 -11.88 7.59 31.35
CA SER A 448 -10.92 8.49 31.99
C SER A 448 -9.54 8.36 31.37
N PHE A 449 -9.03 7.14 31.24
CA PHE A 449 -7.73 6.92 30.60
C PHE A 449 -7.74 7.29 29.12
N ALA A 450 -8.75 6.87 28.35
CA ALA A 450 -8.80 7.13 26.92
C ALA A 450 -8.87 8.64 26.59
N GLU A 451 -9.64 9.42 27.36
CA GLU A 451 -9.68 10.88 27.22
C GLU A 451 -8.33 11.51 27.60
N TRP A 452 -7.71 11.07 28.69
CA TRP A 452 -6.39 11.56 29.09
C TRP A 452 -5.28 11.18 28.12
N PHE A 453 -5.34 9.99 27.52
CA PHE A 453 -4.41 9.57 26.48
C PHE A 453 -4.57 10.42 25.21
N SER A 454 -5.81 10.68 24.78
CA SER A 454 -6.07 11.56 23.63
C SER A 454 -5.59 13.00 23.90
N ALA A 455 -5.79 13.50 25.12
CA ALA A 455 -5.25 14.78 25.58
C ALA A 455 -3.71 14.80 25.61
N TRP A 456 -3.06 13.74 26.11
CA TRP A 456 -1.60 13.61 26.11
C TRP A 456 -1.04 13.54 24.69
N ALA A 457 -1.67 12.78 23.80
CA ALA A 457 -1.23 12.62 22.42
C ALA A 457 -1.29 13.93 21.62
N LEU A 458 -2.27 14.80 21.92
CA LEU A 458 -2.49 16.06 21.19
C LEU A 458 -1.94 17.30 21.91
N ALA A 459 -1.87 17.30 23.24
CA ALA A 459 -1.59 18.46 24.07
C ALA A 459 -0.76 18.12 25.32
N ARG A 460 0.31 17.31 25.15
CA ARG A 460 1.17 16.80 26.25
C ARG A 460 1.64 17.89 27.22
N ASP A 461 2.05 19.04 26.70
CA ASP A 461 2.59 20.13 27.52
C ASP A 461 1.52 20.72 28.44
N GLU A 462 0.28 20.86 27.96
CA GLU A 462 -0.84 21.30 28.80
C GLU A 462 -1.22 20.23 29.83
N VAL A 463 -1.11 18.94 29.49
CA VAL A 463 -1.31 17.86 30.47
C VAL A 463 -0.23 17.91 31.56
N ALA A 464 1.02 18.22 31.20
CA ALA A 464 2.10 18.43 32.17
C ALA A 464 1.80 19.64 33.08
N LEU A 465 1.26 20.72 32.51
CA LEU A 465 0.82 21.89 33.29
C LEU A 465 -0.37 21.56 34.20
N PHE A 466 -1.27 20.66 33.81
CA PHE A 466 -2.38 20.20 34.63
C PHE A 466 -1.89 19.36 35.81
N ASN A 467 -1.09 18.32 35.52
CA ASN A 467 -0.53 17.43 36.52
C ASN A 467 0.71 16.69 35.95
N PRO A 468 1.94 17.04 36.35
CA PRO A 468 3.15 16.38 35.84
C PRO A 468 3.18 14.86 36.07
N LYS A 469 2.69 14.40 37.24
CA LYS A 469 2.63 12.97 37.59
C LYS A 469 1.68 12.18 36.69
N LEU A 470 0.68 12.86 36.11
CA LEU A 470 -0.25 12.23 35.18
C LEU A 470 0.44 11.90 33.85
N VAL A 471 1.34 12.75 33.36
CA VAL A 471 2.15 12.48 32.16
C VAL A 471 3.03 11.25 32.39
N GLU A 472 3.76 11.23 33.51
CA GLU A 472 4.59 10.08 33.90
C GLU A 472 3.76 8.79 33.98
N ARG A 473 2.54 8.88 34.54
CA ARG A 473 1.67 7.72 34.67
C ARG A 473 1.13 7.23 33.32
N ILE A 474 0.74 8.12 32.42
CA ILE A 474 0.28 7.76 31.07
C ILE A 474 1.44 7.10 30.30
N GLU A 475 2.64 7.67 30.34
CA GLU A 475 3.81 7.13 29.66
C GLU A 475 4.22 5.76 30.21
N ALA A 476 4.15 5.56 31.53
CA ALA A 476 4.35 4.26 32.16
C ALA A 476 3.31 3.22 31.68
N ILE A 477 2.03 3.60 31.60
CA ILE A 477 0.96 2.73 31.10
C ILE A 477 1.21 2.35 29.64
N ILE A 478 1.64 3.29 28.80
CA ILE A 478 2.00 2.99 27.39
C ILE A 478 3.18 2.02 27.34
N ALA A 479 4.21 2.24 28.16
CA ALA A 479 5.39 1.38 28.21
C ALA A 479 5.05 -0.04 28.68
N ASP A 480 4.18 -0.20 29.68
CA ASP A 480 3.69 -1.49 30.15
C ASP A 480 2.85 -2.18 29.06
N ALA A 481 1.97 -1.44 28.39
CA ALA A 481 1.18 -1.95 27.28
C ALA A 481 2.08 -2.49 26.15
N ILE A 482 3.14 -1.76 25.75
CA ILE A 482 4.08 -2.19 24.70
C ILE A 482 4.76 -3.52 25.05
N LYS A 483 5.06 -3.77 26.33
CA LYS A 483 5.75 -4.99 26.78
C LYS A 483 4.81 -6.17 26.99
N SER A 484 3.54 -5.92 27.26
CA SER A 484 2.56 -6.98 27.50
C SER A 484 2.37 -7.84 26.27
N GLN A 485 2.11 -9.14 26.46
CA GLN A 485 1.80 -10.07 25.37
C GLN A 485 0.28 -10.22 25.14
N GLU A 486 -0.52 -9.91 26.15
CA GLU A 486 -1.97 -10.08 26.12
C GLU A 486 -2.70 -8.98 26.90
N LYS A 487 -3.99 -8.83 26.65
CA LYS A 487 -4.86 -7.89 27.36
C LYS A 487 -5.30 -8.48 28.69
N VAL A 488 -5.14 -7.72 29.76
CA VAL A 488 -5.38 -8.19 31.14
C VAL A 488 -6.77 -7.85 31.65
#